data_AF-A0A327L713-F1
#
_entry.id   AF-A0A327L713-F1
#
_cell.length_a   1.000
_cell.length_b   1.000
_cell.length_c   1.000
_cell.angle_alpha   90.00
_cell.angle_beta   90.00
_cell.angle_gamma   90.00
#
_symmetry.space_group_name_H-M   'P 1'
#
loop_
_entity.id
_entity.type
_entity.pdbx_description
1 polymer ?
#
loop_
_entity_poly.entity_id
_entity_poly.type
_entity_poly.pdbx_seq_one_letter_code
_entity_poly.pdbx_strand_id
1 'polypeptide(L)'
;MAQPAKPAAPASGRANTKKELPERFKNHKHVWVFVEQERGVVHPVSWELMGEGRKLADKLGVELAGVVIGAPGEATQAAAQEAACYGADL
;
A
#
# COMPACT_ATOMS: atom_id res chain seq x y z
N MET A 1 27.11 10.00 47.24
CA MET A 1 27.52 11.05 46.28
C MET A 1 26.49 11.09 45.16
N ALA A 2 25.58 12.06 45.19
CA ALA A 2 24.57 12.23 44.13
C ALA A 2 25.22 12.89 42.91
N GLN A 3 25.01 12.34 41.71
CA GLN A 3 25.42 12.98 40.46
C GLN A 3 24.43 14.10 40.10
N PRO A 4 24.89 15.28 39.62
CA PRO A 4 24.01 16.37 39.26
C PRO A 4 23.30 16.09 37.93
N ALA A 5 22.00 16.41 37.86
CA ALA A 5 21.19 16.24 36.66
C ALA A 5 21.60 17.23 35.56
N LYS A 6 21.75 16.72 34.33
CA LYS A 6 22.07 17.49 33.12
C LYS A 6 20.86 18.34 32.69
N PRO A 7 21.02 19.61 32.25
CA PRO A 7 19.90 20.48 31.90
C PRO A 7 19.16 19.97 30.66
N ALA A 8 17.83 20.01 30.69
CA ALA A 8 16.99 19.71 29.54
C ALA A 8 17.20 20.74 28.41
N ALA A 9 17.46 20.26 27.20
CA ALA A 9 17.61 21.09 26.01
C ALA A 9 16.26 21.76 25.63
N PRO A 10 16.28 22.99 25.07
CA PRO A 10 15.06 23.74 24.79
C PRO A 10 14.28 23.10 23.65
N ALA A 11 12.94 23.09 23.77
CA ALA A 11 12.03 22.52 22.79
C ALA A 11 12.15 23.27 21.44
N SER A 12 12.78 22.64 20.46
CA SER A 12 12.85 23.15 19.10
C SER A 12 11.46 23.13 18.45
N GLY A 13 11.00 24.29 18.00
CA GLY A 13 9.71 24.48 17.34
C GLY A 13 9.49 23.55 16.14
N ARG A 14 8.23 23.18 15.92
CA ARG A 14 7.70 22.23 14.92
C ARG A 14 7.79 22.75 13.47
N ALA A 15 8.90 23.36 13.07
CA ALA A 15 9.02 23.99 11.75
C ALA A 15 10.09 23.36 10.84
N ASN A 16 10.83 22.33 11.29
CA ASN A 16 11.92 21.79 10.49
C ASN A 16 12.17 20.28 10.65
N THR A 17 11.10 19.48 10.68
CA THR A 17 11.24 18.02 10.54
C THR A 17 11.65 17.71 9.10
N LYS A 18 12.86 17.17 8.91
CA LYS A 18 13.36 16.69 7.61
C LYS A 18 12.26 15.91 6.88
N LYS A 19 11.86 16.37 5.69
CA LYS A 19 10.84 15.75 4.82
C LYS A 19 11.35 14.48 4.11
N GLU A 20 12.36 13.82 4.65
CA GLU A 20 12.96 12.65 4.02
C GLU A 20 12.60 11.39 4.80
N LEU A 21 12.09 10.38 4.08
CA LEU A 21 11.82 9.08 4.68
C LEU A 21 13.13 8.43 5.16
N PRO A 22 13.15 7.81 6.36
CA PRO A 22 14.25 6.95 6.78
C PRO A 22 14.62 5.92 5.71
N GLU A 23 15.90 5.62 5.56
CA GLU A 23 16.44 4.76 4.49
C GLU A 23 15.68 3.43 4.36
N ARG A 24 15.38 2.79 5.49
CA ARG A 24 14.65 1.51 5.57
C ARG A 24 13.26 1.51 4.93
N PHE A 25 12.67 2.68 4.68
CA PHE A 25 11.32 2.82 4.13
C PHE A 25 11.31 3.30 2.68
N LYS A 26 12.45 3.65 2.09
CA LYS A 26 12.51 4.16 0.70
C LYS A 26 12.00 3.17 -0.34
N ASN A 27 12.00 1.87 -0.02
CA ASN A 27 11.52 0.82 -0.90
C ASN A 27 10.03 0.51 -0.71
N HIS A 28 9.32 1.16 0.21
CA HIS A 28 7.87 1.01 0.35
C HIS A 28 7.19 1.86 -0.72
N LYS A 29 6.73 1.21 -1.79
CA LYS A 29 6.11 1.83 -2.96
C LYS A 29 4.99 0.94 -3.50
N HIS A 30 4.40 1.37 -4.61
CA HIS A 30 3.26 0.77 -5.30
C HIS A 30 1.90 1.13 -4.70
N VAL A 31 0.88 0.99 -5.53
CA VAL A 31 -0.53 1.04 -5.13
C VAL A 31 -1.02 -0.38 -4.99
N TRP A 32 -1.68 -0.72 -3.88
CA TRP A 32 -2.16 -2.07 -3.60
C TRP A 32 -3.67 -2.03 -3.45
N VAL A 33 -4.38 -2.85 -4.23
CA VAL A 33 -5.84 -2.97 -4.15
C VAL A 33 -6.17 -4.38 -3.70
N PHE A 34 -7.00 -4.49 -2.66
CA PHE A 34 -7.53 -5.78 -2.23
C PHE A 34 -8.74 -6.15 -3.08
N VAL A 35 -8.65 -7.31 -3.72
CA VAL A 35 -9.72 -7.89 -4.53
C VAL A 35 -10.54 -8.79 -3.64
N GLU A 36 -11.62 -8.22 -3.10
CA GLU A 36 -12.51 -8.89 -2.15
C GLU A 36 -13.40 -9.88 -2.90
N GLN A 37 -13.51 -11.10 -2.38
CA GLN A 37 -14.42 -12.11 -2.91
C GLN A 37 -15.21 -12.79 -1.80
N GLU A 38 -16.48 -13.06 -2.07
CA GLU A 38 -17.35 -13.88 -1.24
C GLU A 38 -17.81 -15.10 -2.03
N ARG A 39 -17.64 -16.31 -1.46
CA ARG A 39 -18.06 -17.58 -2.08
C ARG A 39 -17.51 -17.77 -3.51
N GLY A 40 -16.30 -17.26 -3.77
CA GLY A 40 -15.63 -17.35 -5.07
C GLY A 40 -16.12 -16.33 -6.11
N VAL A 41 -16.91 -15.34 -5.69
CA VAL A 41 -17.37 -14.25 -6.54
C VAL A 41 -16.72 -12.96 -6.08
N VAL A 42 -16.01 -12.26 -6.99
CA VAL A 42 -15.40 -10.96 -6.69
C VAL A 42 -16.47 -9.89 -6.56
N HIS A 43 -16.34 -9.04 -5.55
CA HIS A 43 -17.22 -7.88 -5.39
C HIS A 43 -16.91 -6.83 -6.47
N PRO A 44 -17.91 -6.29 -7.17
CA PRO A 44 -17.68 -5.33 -8.26
C PRO A 44 -16.87 -4.09 -7.86
N VAL A 45 -16.97 -3.67 -6.60
CA VAL A 45 -16.20 -2.53 -6.05
C VAL A 45 -14.68 -2.74 -6.18
N SER A 46 -14.21 -3.99 -6.15
CA SER A 46 -12.79 -4.30 -6.36
C SER A 46 -12.33 -3.88 -7.75
N TRP A 47 -13.16 -4.05 -8.79
CA TRP A 47 -12.83 -3.64 -10.17
C TRP A 47 -12.86 -2.12 -10.35
N GLU A 48 -13.79 -1.44 -9.68
CA GLU A 48 -13.83 0.03 -9.64
C GLU A 48 -12.55 0.58 -8.99
N LEU A 49 -12.13 -0.01 -7.86
CA LEU A 49 -10.90 0.34 -7.16
C LEU A 49 -9.64 0.01 -7.95
N MET A 50 -9.63 -1.09 -8.72
CA MET A 50 -8.53 -1.39 -9.65
C MET A 50 -8.40 -0.28 -10.70
N GLY A 51 -9.51 0.17 -11.28
CA GLY A 51 -9.53 1.27 -12.26
C GLY A 51 -9.01 2.59 -11.71
N GLU A 52 -9.46 3.01 -10.52
CA GLU A 52 -8.94 4.22 -9.85
C GLU A 52 -7.49 4.03 -9.35
N GLY A 53 -7.16 2.82 -8.90
CA GLY A 53 -5.82 2.43 -8.49
C GLY A 53 -4.81 2.57 -9.62
N ARG A 54 -5.17 2.18 -10.85
CA ARG A 54 -4.34 2.34 -12.05
C ARG A 54 -4.03 3.81 -12.32
N LYS A 55 -5.05 4.68 -12.28
CA LYS A 55 -4.87 6.13 -12.45
C LYS A 55 -3.92 6.71 -11.39
N LEU A 56 -4.04 6.25 -10.14
CA LEU A 56 -3.16 6.67 -9.05
C LEU A 56 -1.72 6.17 -9.25
N ALA A 57 -1.55 4.90 -9.63
CA ALA A 57 -0.25 4.28 -9.86
C ALA A 57 0.50 4.99 -11.01
N ASP A 58 -0.20 5.32 -12.10
CA ASP A 58 0.36 6.10 -13.22
C ASP A 58 0.81 7.49 -12.77
N LYS A 59 -0.02 8.18 -11.97
CA LYS A 59 0.31 9.51 -11.45
C LYS A 59 1.54 9.49 -10.52
N LEU A 60 1.73 8.40 -9.79
CA LEU A 60 2.86 8.20 -8.87
C LEU A 60 4.09 7.60 -9.56
N GLY A 61 3.96 7.11 -10.80
CA GLY A 61 5.04 6.43 -11.52
C GLY A 61 5.45 5.10 -10.88
N VAL A 62 4.50 4.37 -10.30
CA VAL A 62 4.71 3.08 -9.63
C VAL A 62 3.78 2.01 -10.18
N GLU A 63 4.07 0.74 -9.87
CA GLU A 63 3.19 -0.39 -10.24
C GLU A 63 1.90 -0.45 -9.40
N LEU A 64 0.87 -1.07 -9.96
CA LEU A 64 -0.38 -1.46 -9.29
C LEU A 64 -0.37 -2.95 -8.97
N ALA A 65 -0.58 -3.32 -7.71
CA ALA A 65 -0.69 -4.70 -7.26
C ALA A 65 -2.14 -5.08 -6.94
N GLY A 66 -2.60 -6.21 -7.50
CA GLY A 66 -3.90 -6.81 -7.19
C GLY A 66 -3.77 -7.93 -6.17
N VAL A 67 -4.27 -7.72 -4.94
CA VAL A 67 -4.16 -8.73 -3.87
C VAL A 67 -5.43 -9.57 -3.79
N VAL A 68 -5.32 -10.82 -4.21
CA VAL A 68 -6.41 -11.82 -4.10
C VAL A 68 -6.11 -12.79 -2.96
N ILE A 69 -7.07 -12.98 -2.05
CA ILE A 69 -6.96 -13.94 -0.95
C ILE A 69 -8.19 -14.86 -0.99
N GLY A 70 -7.97 -16.17 -0.91
CA GLY A 70 -9.04 -17.15 -0.93
C GLY A 70 -8.57 -18.58 -0.72
N ALA A 71 -9.53 -19.49 -0.61
CA ALA A 71 -9.23 -20.92 -0.59
C ALA A 71 -8.56 -21.35 -1.92
N PRO A 72 -7.68 -22.37 -1.91
CA PRO A 72 -7.16 -22.94 -3.14
C PRO A 72 -8.29 -23.44 -4.04
N GLY A 73 -8.26 -23.10 -5.32
CA GLY A 73 -9.28 -23.52 -6.28
C GLY A 73 -9.39 -22.58 -7.48
N GLU A 74 -10.22 -22.97 -8.44
CA GLU A 74 -10.39 -22.25 -9.71
C GLU A 74 -10.89 -20.82 -9.52
N ALA A 75 -11.79 -20.57 -8.56
CA ALA A 75 -12.33 -19.23 -8.30
C ALA A 75 -11.24 -18.22 -7.93
N THR A 76 -10.35 -18.56 -6.98
CA THR A 76 -9.24 -17.68 -6.57
C THR A 76 -8.24 -17.47 -7.71
N GLN A 77 -7.99 -18.50 -8.53
CA GLN A 77 -7.11 -18.38 -9.70
C GLN A 77 -7.73 -17.50 -10.80
N ALA A 78 -9.03 -17.65 -11.04
CA ALA A 78 -9.77 -16.82 -11.99
C ALA A 78 -9.78 -15.36 -11.56
N ALA A 79 -10.03 -15.07 -10.26
CA ALA A 79 -9.98 -13.72 -9.73
C ALA A 79 -8.59 -13.07 -9.90
N ALA A 80 -7.50 -13.84 -9.72
CA ALA A 80 -6.15 -13.35 -9.95
C ALA A 80 -5.87 -13.05 -11.44
N GLN A 81 -6.33 -13.91 -12.34
CA GLN A 81 -6.23 -13.69 -13.79
C GLN A 81 -7.06 -12.47 -14.23
N GLU A 82 -8.26 -12.32 -13.68
CA GLU A 82 -9.15 -11.19 -13.97
C GLU A 82 -8.55 -9.87 -13.46
N ALA A 83 -7.92 -9.84 -12.28
CA ALA A 83 -7.23 -8.66 -11.77
C ALA A 83 -6.15 -8.13 -12.74
N ALA A 84 -5.44 -9.01 -13.44
CA ALA A 84 -4.48 -8.61 -14.48
C ALA A 84 -5.18 -7.91 -15.67
N CYS A 85 -6.37 -8.37 -16.07
CA CYS A 85 -7.19 -7.71 -17.11
C CYS A 85 -7.66 -6.31 -16.69
N TYR A 86 -7.78 -6.06 -15.37
CA TYR A 86 -8.14 -4.76 -14.80
C TYR A 86 -6.92 -3.90 -14.42
N GLY A 87 -5.72 -4.23 -14.92
CA GLY A 87 -4.54 -3.36 -14.89
C GLY A 87 -3.57 -3.59 -13.74
N ALA A 88 -3.66 -4.72 -13.02
CA ALA A 88 -2.61 -5.16 -12.11
C ALA A 88 -1.32 -5.47 -12.90
N ASP A 89 -0.20 -4.92 -12.43
CA ASP A 89 1.15 -5.25 -12.92
C ASP A 89 1.76 -6.41 -12.10
N LEU A 90 1.32 -6.53 -10.83
CA LEU A 90 1.80 -7.46 -9.81
C LEU A 90 0.66 -8.25 -9.17
#